data_AF-A0A2V7IVN1-F1
#
_entry.id   AF-A0A2V7IVN1-F1
#
_cell.length_a   1.000
_cell.length_b   1.000
_cell.length_c   1.000
_cell.angle_alpha   90.00
_cell.angle_beta   90.00
_cell.angle_gamma   90.00
#
_symmetry.space_group_name_H-M   'P 1'
#
loop_
_entity.id
_entity.type
_entity.pdbx_description
1 polymer ?
#
loop_
_entity_poly.entity_id
_entity_poly.type
_entity_poly.pdbx_seq_one_letter_code
_entity_poly.pdbx_strand_id
1 'polypeptide(L)'
;DSPRSYDPPARMVGLYLRAHQPDQALQAYRTAAGIYDRVPWLFMWGADAAFAAGQPAVADSALGRLEQLCDRCQHYYYFEAAAALFRGDSAVANAILARMPPARTP
;
A
#
# COMPACT_ATOMS: atom_id res chain seq x y z
N ASP A 1 -3.68 12.25 -21.49
CA ASP A 1 -2.76 11.68 -20.48
C ASP A 1 -1.50 12.50 -20.40
N SER A 2 -1.13 12.97 -19.21
CA SER A 2 0.14 13.67 -19.00
C SER A 2 1.19 12.62 -18.64
N PRO A 3 2.31 12.47 -19.39
CA PRO A 3 3.32 11.43 -19.12
C PRO A 3 3.97 11.52 -17.74
N ARG A 4 3.75 12.63 -17.04
CA ARG A 4 4.24 12.91 -15.68
C ARG A 4 3.15 12.70 -14.60
N SER A 5 2.00 12.13 -14.95
CA SER A 5 0.96 11.86 -13.96
C SER A 5 1.28 10.59 -13.16
N TYR A 6 1.14 10.66 -11.85
CA TYR A 6 1.23 9.49 -10.97
C TYR A 6 -0.04 8.62 -11.05
N ASP A 7 -1.17 9.15 -11.56
CA ASP A 7 -2.46 8.46 -11.53
C ASP A 7 -2.46 7.14 -12.31
N PRO A 8 -1.98 7.06 -13.56
CA PRO A 8 -1.97 5.80 -14.29
C PRO A 8 -1.18 4.68 -13.58
N PRO A 9 0.09 4.87 -13.16
CA PRO A 9 0.80 3.81 -12.44
C PRO A 9 0.17 3.52 -11.08
N ALA A 10 -0.40 4.50 -10.37
CA ALA A 10 -1.08 4.26 -9.10
C ALA A 10 -2.30 3.33 -9.26
N ARG A 11 -3.11 3.50 -10.32
CA ARG A 11 -4.24 2.61 -10.63
C ARG A 11 -3.78 1.19 -10.94
N MET A 12 -2.61 1.04 -11.57
CA MET A 12 -2.06 -0.27 -11.91
C MET A 12 -1.71 -1.10 -10.67
N VAL A 13 -1.35 -0.49 -9.54
CA VAL A 13 -1.08 -1.22 -8.30
C VAL A 13 -2.26 -2.11 -7.90
N GLY A 14 -3.47 -1.53 -7.80
CA GLY A 14 -4.67 -2.28 -7.46
C GLY A 14 -5.09 -3.31 -8.51
N LEU A 15 -4.83 -3.05 -9.80
CA LEU A 15 -5.08 -4.02 -10.87
C LEU A 15 -4.14 -5.24 -10.75
N TYR A 16 -2.86 -5.00 -10.52
CA TYR A 16 -1.87 -6.07 -10.35
C TYR A 16 -2.07 -6.86 -9.06
N LEU A 17 -2.46 -6.22 -7.96
CA LEU A 17 -2.83 -6.92 -6.72
C LEU A 17 -4.02 -7.86 -6.96
N ARG A 18 -5.08 -7.41 -7.64
CA ARG A 18 -6.22 -8.27 -8.02
C ARG A 18 -5.84 -9.40 -8.98
N ALA A 19 -4.81 -9.21 -9.78
CA ALA A 19 -4.30 -10.22 -10.70
C ALA A 19 -3.27 -11.18 -10.05
N HIS A 20 -3.01 -11.06 -8.73
CA HIS A 20 -1.96 -11.81 -8.03
C HIS A 20 -0.57 -11.62 -8.63
N GLN A 21 -0.25 -10.39 -9.05
CA GLN A 21 1.02 -10.00 -9.66
C GLN A 21 1.78 -9.02 -8.75
N PRO A 22 2.29 -9.48 -7.58
CA PRO A 22 2.81 -8.58 -6.55
C PRO A 22 4.06 -7.81 -6.99
N ASP A 23 4.94 -8.41 -7.80
CA ASP A 23 6.13 -7.73 -8.32
C ASP A 23 5.76 -6.57 -9.27
N GLN A 24 4.75 -6.76 -10.12
CA GLN A 24 4.25 -5.72 -11.01
C GLN A 24 3.52 -4.63 -10.23
N ALA A 25 2.75 -5.00 -9.21
CA ALA A 25 2.13 -4.05 -8.29
C ALA A 25 3.18 -3.19 -7.59
N LEU A 26 4.26 -3.80 -7.09
CA LEU A 26 5.33 -3.09 -6.42
C LEU A 26 6.10 -2.15 -7.36
N GLN A 27 6.34 -2.58 -8.60
CA GLN A 27 6.98 -1.73 -9.60
C GLN A 27 6.10 -0.53 -9.99
N ALA A 28 4.78 -0.75 -10.12
CA ALA A 28 3.82 0.31 -10.37
C ALA A 28 3.79 1.32 -9.20
N TYR A 29 3.82 0.84 -7.96
CA TYR A 29 3.94 1.67 -6.77
C TYR A 29 5.22 2.51 -6.80
N ARG A 30 6.38 1.90 -7.05
CA ARG A 30 7.67 2.62 -7.14
C ARG A 30 7.63 3.73 -8.18
N THR A 31 7.00 3.46 -9.32
CA THR A 31 6.83 4.44 -10.40
C THR A 31 5.94 5.60 -9.96
N ALA A 32 4.77 5.31 -9.39
CA ALA A 32 3.83 6.32 -8.92
C ALA A 32 4.41 7.18 -7.78
N ALA A 33 5.01 6.56 -6.77
CA ALA A 33 5.61 7.23 -5.62
C ALA A 33 6.84 8.06 -6.01
N GLY A 34 7.59 7.65 -7.04
CA GLY A 34 8.68 8.44 -7.61
C GLY A 34 8.22 9.71 -8.34
N ILE A 35 6.95 9.77 -8.77
CA ILE A 35 6.35 10.95 -9.41
C ILE A 35 5.72 11.86 -8.35
N TYR A 36 4.94 11.31 -7.42
CA TYR A 36 4.25 12.08 -6.40
C TYR A 36 4.13 11.28 -5.09
N ASP A 37 4.70 11.82 -4.01
CA ASP A 37 4.95 11.13 -2.74
C ASP A 37 4.07 11.61 -1.57
N ARG A 38 2.95 12.28 -1.88
CA ARG A 38 2.06 12.91 -0.88
C ARG A 38 0.66 12.30 -0.81
N VAL A 39 0.47 11.11 -1.37
CA VAL A 39 -0.84 10.45 -1.45
C VAL A 39 -0.88 9.27 -0.47
N PRO A 40 -1.56 9.40 0.69
CA PRO A 40 -1.53 8.37 1.74
C PRO A 40 -1.93 6.98 1.24
N TRP A 41 -3.05 6.86 0.51
CA TRP A 41 -3.54 5.56 0.04
C TRP A 41 -2.57 4.84 -0.89
N LEU A 42 -1.74 5.57 -1.65
CA LEU A 42 -0.73 4.97 -2.52
C LEU A 42 0.34 4.23 -1.71
N PHE A 43 0.71 4.76 -0.55
CA PHE A 43 1.67 4.11 0.35
C PHE A 43 1.07 2.88 1.03
N MET A 44 -0.24 2.87 1.32
CA MET A 44 -0.92 1.68 1.80
C MET A 44 -0.87 0.55 0.76
N TRP A 45 -1.22 0.85 -0.51
CA TRP A 45 -1.12 -0.12 -1.60
C TRP A 45 0.32 -0.56 -1.88
N GLY A 46 1.29 0.33 -1.70
CA GLY A 46 2.71 0.00 -1.79
C GLY A 46 3.14 -1.02 -0.72
N ALA A 47 2.65 -0.87 0.51
CA ALA A 47 2.94 -1.83 1.57
C ALA A 47 2.28 -3.19 1.34
N ASP A 48 1.04 -3.23 0.86
CA ASP A 48 0.38 -4.48 0.44
C ASP A 48 1.20 -5.20 -0.64
N ALA A 49 1.53 -4.50 -1.72
CA ALA A 49 2.34 -5.04 -2.81
C ALA A 49 3.71 -5.53 -2.33
N ALA A 50 4.35 -4.80 -1.42
CA ALA A 50 5.63 -5.18 -0.85
C ALA A 50 5.54 -6.43 0.06
N PHE A 51 4.50 -6.56 0.89
CA PHE A 51 4.28 -7.79 1.66
C PHE A 51 4.00 -8.98 0.73
N ALA A 52 3.13 -8.80 -0.25
CA ALA A 52 2.80 -9.84 -1.22
C ALA A 52 4.03 -10.27 -2.06
N ALA A 53 4.97 -9.35 -2.32
CA ALA A 53 6.23 -9.62 -3.00
C ALA A 53 7.36 -10.12 -2.06
N GLY A 54 7.08 -10.40 -0.78
CA GLY A 54 8.08 -10.88 0.18
C GLY A 54 9.15 -9.86 0.57
N GLN A 55 8.86 -8.55 0.46
CA GLN A 55 9.77 -7.44 0.76
C GLN A 55 9.29 -6.62 1.97
N PRO A 56 9.29 -7.18 3.19
CA PRO A 56 8.70 -6.54 4.38
C PRO A 56 9.37 -5.21 4.75
N ALA A 57 10.68 -5.04 4.54
CA ALA A 57 11.36 -3.78 4.83
C ALA A 57 10.89 -2.63 3.91
N VAL A 58 10.51 -2.95 2.67
CA VAL A 58 9.91 -1.97 1.74
C VAL A 58 8.51 -1.62 2.19
N ALA A 59 7.74 -2.62 2.67
CA ALA A 59 6.42 -2.39 3.23
C ALA A 59 6.48 -1.48 4.46
N ASP A 60 7.39 -1.74 5.39
CA ASP A 60 7.60 -0.92 6.60
C ASP A 60 7.95 0.53 6.25
N SER A 61 8.77 0.73 5.22
CA SER A 61 9.11 2.07 4.72
C SER A 61 7.89 2.79 4.13
N ALA A 62 7.06 2.08 3.37
CA ALA A 62 5.83 2.63 2.81
C ALA A 62 4.82 3.00 3.92
N LEU A 63 4.64 2.13 4.93
CA LEU A 63 3.79 2.40 6.09
C LEU A 63 4.29 3.60 6.92
N GLY A 64 5.60 3.72 7.13
CA GLY A 64 6.17 4.89 7.80
C GLY A 64 5.87 6.18 7.05
N ARG A 65 5.89 6.16 5.70
CA ARG A 65 5.51 7.31 4.90
C ARG A 65 4.00 7.58 4.92
N LEU A 66 3.17 6.54 4.90
CA LEU A 66 1.72 6.67 5.12
C LEU A 66 1.46 7.44 6.42
N GLU A 67 2.09 7.04 7.52
CA GLU A 67 1.90 7.62 8.85
C GLU A 67 2.39 9.06 9.00
N GLN A 68 3.35 9.49 8.17
CA GLN A 68 3.74 10.90 8.07
C GLN A 68 2.69 11.76 7.37
N LEU A 69 1.81 11.16 6.57
CA LEU A 69 0.84 11.86 5.72
C LEU A 69 -0.60 11.79 6.27
N CYS A 70 -0.87 10.98 7.29
CA CYS A 70 -2.19 10.88 7.91
C CYS A 70 -2.15 11.01 9.43
N ASP A 71 -3.11 11.73 9.99
CA ASP A 71 -3.27 11.84 11.45
C ASP A 71 -4.05 10.64 12.05
N ARG A 72 -4.92 10.02 11.24
CA ARG A 72 -5.79 8.89 11.62
C ARG A 72 -5.76 7.78 10.56
N CYS A 73 -4.65 7.06 10.51
CA CYS A 73 -4.32 6.12 9.44
C CYS A 73 -5.04 4.77 9.50
N GLN A 74 -5.67 4.43 10.64
CA GLN A 74 -6.20 3.10 10.91
C GLN A 74 -7.21 2.61 9.87
N HIS A 75 -7.98 3.53 9.29
CA HIS A 75 -8.94 3.18 8.23
C HIS A 75 -8.25 2.57 7.00
N TYR A 76 -7.04 3.02 6.63
CA TYR A 76 -6.26 2.43 5.53
C TYR A 76 -5.85 1.00 5.86
N TYR A 77 -5.37 0.75 7.07
CA TYR A 77 -4.98 -0.58 7.53
C TYR A 77 -6.14 -1.56 7.51
N TYR A 78 -7.30 -1.18 8.08
CA TYR A 78 -8.48 -2.04 8.09
C TYR A 78 -9.01 -2.30 6.67
N PHE A 79 -9.12 -1.25 5.86
CA PHE A 79 -9.63 -1.37 4.50
C PHE A 79 -8.73 -2.26 3.64
N GLU A 80 -7.42 -2.06 3.69
CA GLU A 80 -6.50 -2.85 2.86
C GLU A 80 -6.36 -4.28 3.37
N ALA A 81 -6.35 -4.50 4.70
CA ALA A 81 -6.39 -5.86 5.24
C ALA A 81 -7.66 -6.62 4.81
N ALA A 82 -8.81 -5.96 4.77
CA ALA A 82 -10.04 -6.56 4.24
C ALA A 82 -9.94 -6.84 2.73
N ALA A 83 -9.32 -5.94 1.96
CA ALA A 83 -9.07 -6.16 0.54
C ALA A 83 -8.12 -7.33 0.27
N ALA A 84 -7.05 -7.48 1.05
CA ALA A 84 -6.13 -8.61 1.00
C ALA A 84 -6.86 -9.93 1.35
N LEU A 85 -7.70 -9.93 2.39
CA LEU A 85 -8.55 -11.10 2.72
C LEU A 85 -9.50 -11.46 1.58
N PHE A 86 -10.13 -10.48 0.94
CA PHE A 86 -11.02 -10.71 -0.20
C PHE A 86 -10.30 -11.34 -1.39
N ARG A 87 -9.01 -11.03 -1.57
CA ARG A 87 -8.15 -11.67 -2.58
C ARG A 87 -7.61 -13.04 -2.12
N GLY A 88 -7.80 -13.44 -0.86
CA GLY A 88 -7.27 -14.69 -0.31
C GLY A 88 -5.86 -14.57 0.30
N ASP A 89 -5.30 -13.37 0.39
CA ASP A 89 -3.95 -13.10 0.90
C ASP A 89 -3.96 -12.88 2.43
N SER A 90 -4.35 -13.91 3.19
CA SER A 90 -4.46 -13.83 4.65
C SER A 90 -3.15 -13.50 5.36
N ALA A 91 -2.01 -13.94 4.81
CA ALA A 91 -0.69 -13.59 5.31
C ALA A 91 -0.40 -12.09 5.21
N VAL A 92 -0.77 -11.47 4.07
CA VAL A 92 -0.62 -10.02 3.86
C VAL A 92 -1.55 -9.24 4.78
N ALA A 93 -2.81 -9.66 4.90
CA ALA A 93 -3.77 -9.03 5.80
C ALA A 93 -3.27 -9.01 7.26
N ASN A 94 -2.75 -10.15 7.73
CA ASN A 94 -2.16 -10.25 9.07
C ASN A 94 -0.92 -9.37 9.21
N ALA A 95 -0.05 -9.33 8.20
CA ALA A 95 1.16 -8.50 8.22
C ALA A 95 0.82 -6.99 8.29
N ILE A 96 -0.20 -6.54 7.56
CA ILE A 96 -0.71 -5.16 7.59
C ILE A 96 -1.25 -4.85 8.99
N LEU A 97 -2.15 -5.67 9.52
CA LEU A 97 -2.77 -5.43 10.83
C LEU A 97 -1.76 -5.46 11.98
N ALA A 98 -0.73 -6.31 11.90
CA ALA A 98 0.34 -6.37 12.90
C ALA A 98 1.18 -5.09 13.00
N ARG A 99 1.15 -4.22 11.99
CA ARG A 99 1.90 -2.96 11.93
C ARG A 99 1.02 -1.73 12.13
N MET A 100 -0.27 -1.93 12.35
CA MET A 100 -1.19 -0.83 12.56
C MET A 100 -0.81 -0.07 13.85
N PRO A 101 -0.66 1.26 13.80
CA PRO A 101 -0.35 2.04 14.98
C PRO A 101 -1.55 2.06 15.95
N PRO A 102 -1.30 2.15 17.26
CA PRO A 102 -2.37 2.28 18.24
C PRO A 102 -3.23 3.53 17.96
N ALA A 103 -4.49 3.49 18.39
CA ALA A 103 -5.35 4.66 18.29
C ALA A 103 -4.75 5.78 19.13
N ARG A 104 -4.46 6.92 18.49
CA ARG A 104 -4.08 8.12 19.25
C ARG A 104 -5.29 8.56 20.07
N THR A 105 -5.14 8.53 21.38
CA THR A 105 -6.11 9.11 22.32
C THR A 105 -6.01 10.65 22.18
N PRO A 106 -7.14 11.39 22.13
CA PRO A 106 -7.13 12.84 22.04
C PRO A 106 -6.45 13.52 23.24
#